data_AF-A0A7J9KJY0-F1
#
_entry.id   AF-A0A7J9KJY0-F1
#
_cell.length_a   1.000
_cell.length_b   1.000
_cell.length_c   1.000
_cell.angle_alpha   90.00
_cell.angle_beta   90.00
_cell.angle_gamma   90.00
#
_symmetry.space_group_name_H-M   'P 1'
#
loop_
_entity.id
_entity.type
_entity.pdbx_description
1 polymer ?
#
loop_
_entity_poly.entity_id
_entity_poly.type
_entity_poly.pdbx_seq_one_letter_code
_entity_poly.pdbx_strand_id
1 'polypeptide(L)'
;MESANELKWRKQALKPIDTTRRSSSSKSEEEENKNSQKTGEEEPLSPSSRLFHEPNFNVYVIAIMGCKTRIYPDVFKANLGHTLLRHPRFSSLQVMDERNKGGMKWVRTQVDLEKHVIVPKLDPNIDSPEKFLEDYIYNLSKTSIDESQPLWDLHLLNLRTSESEAVGVFRIHHSLGDGTSLMSLLLACTRQMNDPLALPTVPIKKQEKKNDQTWFWRITSMFWSSFQVFLNTVVDVFMFIATALFLKDTQNPLKGPPGVEFTPRRIVYRTVSLDDIKLVKNAMNTTINDVALGITQAGLSRYINRIYGGNNKAEGAIEIDNLPKKIRLRSTLLINIRPSAGIQALADIMEKDSEAKWGNWIGYVLLPFTIARRDDPLDYVRDAKATIDRKKR
;
A
#
# COMPACT_ATOMS: atom_id res chain seq x y z
N MET A 1 43.09 8.48 18.89
CA MET A 1 42.67 8.19 17.51
C MET A 1 41.29 7.57 17.56
N GLU A 2 40.33 8.38 17.15
CA GLU A 2 38.96 8.10 16.66
C GLU A 2 38.05 7.15 17.46
N SER A 3 37.44 7.79 18.46
CA SER A 3 36.07 7.66 18.98
C SER A 3 35.05 6.97 18.06
N ALA A 4 34.43 5.91 18.58
CA ALA A 4 33.18 5.34 18.12
C ALA A 4 32.06 6.40 18.08
N ASN A 5 31.49 6.65 16.90
CA ASN A 5 30.30 7.47 16.76
C ASN A 5 29.09 6.72 17.33
N GLU A 6 28.73 7.03 18.57
CA GLU A 6 27.39 6.80 19.08
C GLU A 6 26.38 7.52 18.18
N LEU A 7 25.58 6.76 17.43
CA LEU A 7 24.37 7.28 16.79
C LEU A 7 23.44 7.79 17.89
N LYS A 8 23.49 9.10 18.16
CA LYS A 8 22.51 9.80 18.99
C LYS A 8 21.15 9.77 18.31
N TRP A 9 20.31 8.85 18.78
CA TRP A 9 18.90 8.71 18.41
C TRP A 9 18.12 9.95 18.87
N ARG A 10 17.64 10.75 17.92
CA ARG A 10 16.59 11.73 18.19
C ARG A 10 15.25 11.03 17.99
N LYS A 11 14.56 10.70 19.09
CA LYS A 11 13.10 10.51 19.05
C LYS A 11 12.51 11.84 18.58
N GLN A 12 11.90 11.89 17.40
CA GLN A 12 10.88 12.90 17.13
C GLN A 12 9.72 12.55 18.06
N ALA A 13 9.63 13.28 19.18
CA ALA A 13 8.63 13.05 20.20
C ALA A 13 7.39 13.86 19.81
N LEU A 14 6.34 13.14 19.40
CA LEU A 14 4.97 13.64 19.24
C LEU A 14 4.59 14.49 20.45
N LYS A 15 4.41 15.80 20.24
CA LYS A 15 3.99 16.69 21.33
C LYS A 15 2.53 16.40 21.70
N PRO A 16 2.22 16.22 23.00
CA PRO A 16 0.82 16.24 23.45
C PRO A 16 0.19 17.59 23.09
N ILE A 17 -1.04 17.56 22.58
CA ILE A 17 -1.86 18.74 22.37
C ILE A 17 -2.89 18.78 23.49
N ASP A 18 -2.90 19.86 24.27
CA ASP A 18 -3.90 20.09 25.31
C ASP A 18 -5.27 20.37 24.65
N THR A 19 -6.19 19.42 24.78
CA THR A 19 -7.55 19.53 24.23
C THR A 19 -8.54 20.18 25.20
N THR A 20 -8.11 20.69 26.36
CA THR A 20 -9.02 21.35 27.30
C THR A 20 -9.42 22.75 26.82
N ARG A 21 -10.61 22.84 26.23
CA ARG A 21 -11.29 24.12 25.97
C ARG A 21 -11.57 24.77 27.34
N ARG A 22 -10.81 25.81 27.72
CA ARG A 22 -11.08 26.64 28.91
C ARG A 22 -12.51 27.18 28.81
N SER A 23 -13.43 26.60 29.57
CA SER A 23 -14.75 27.16 29.80
C SER A 23 -14.60 28.36 30.73
N SER A 24 -14.41 29.56 30.17
CA SER A 24 -14.65 30.79 30.92
C SER A 24 -16.15 30.94 31.11
N SER A 25 -16.59 30.83 32.36
CA SER A 25 -17.95 31.03 32.80
C SER A 25 -18.38 32.49 32.61
N SER A 26 -19.32 32.73 31.70
CA SER A 26 -20.28 33.83 31.82
C SER A 26 -21.64 33.29 31.41
N LYS A 27 -22.51 33.10 32.39
CA LYS A 27 -23.92 32.76 32.22
C LYS A 27 -24.66 34.01 31.74
N SER A 28 -25.31 33.93 30.58
CA SER A 28 -26.67 34.44 30.35
C SER A 28 -27.09 34.22 28.90
N GLU A 29 -28.23 33.57 28.73
CA GLU A 29 -29.24 33.77 27.67
C GLU A 29 -28.81 33.54 26.21
N GLU A 30 -29.16 32.36 25.68
CA GLU A 30 -30.13 32.22 24.58
C GLU A 30 -30.30 30.73 24.23
N GLU A 31 -31.47 30.20 24.58
CA GLU A 31 -31.99 28.93 24.09
C GLU A 31 -32.41 29.11 22.63
N GLU A 32 -31.54 28.81 21.67
CA GLU A 32 -31.93 28.38 20.31
C GLU A 32 -30.68 28.03 19.48
N ASN A 33 -30.16 26.81 19.67
CA ASN A 33 -29.40 26.02 18.67
C ASN A 33 -28.80 24.76 19.31
N LYS A 34 -29.64 23.87 19.84
CA LYS A 34 -29.22 22.52 20.25
C LYS A 34 -29.31 21.56 19.07
N ASN A 35 -28.45 21.72 18.06
CA ASN A 35 -28.24 20.63 17.09
C ASN A 35 -26.94 20.72 16.25
N SER A 36 -25.77 20.98 16.86
CA SER A 36 -24.50 20.84 16.13
C SER A 36 -23.25 20.93 17.01
N GLN A 37 -23.06 19.96 17.91
CA GLN A 37 -21.72 19.50 18.32
C GLN A 37 -21.87 18.30 19.29
N LYS A 38 -22.12 17.10 18.73
CA LYS A 38 -21.68 15.89 19.42
C LYS A 38 -20.15 15.92 19.37
N THR A 39 -19.52 16.26 20.48
CA THR A 39 -18.12 15.89 20.75
C THR A 39 -18.05 14.37 20.66
N GLY A 40 -17.70 13.85 19.47
CA GLY A 40 -17.52 12.42 19.26
C GLY A 40 -16.43 11.93 20.20
N GLU A 41 -16.70 10.81 20.88
CA GLU A 41 -15.70 10.14 21.70
C GLU A 41 -14.43 9.92 20.88
N GLU A 42 -13.28 10.34 21.42
CA GLU A 42 -12.00 10.24 20.73
C GLU A 42 -11.61 8.77 20.58
N GLU A 43 -11.62 8.25 19.35
CA GLU A 43 -11.33 6.84 19.07
C GLU A 43 -9.81 6.56 19.20
N PRO A 44 -9.39 5.47 19.86
CA PRO A 44 -7.98 5.07 19.88
C PRO A 44 -7.49 4.63 18.49
N LEU A 45 -6.20 4.83 18.21
CA LEU A 45 -5.57 4.27 17.02
C LEU A 45 -5.49 2.73 17.13
N SER A 46 -5.71 2.05 15.99
CA SER A 46 -5.51 0.61 15.93
C SER A 46 -4.04 0.24 16.20
N PRO A 47 -3.75 -0.99 16.68
CA PRO A 47 -2.37 -1.46 16.85
C PRO A 47 -1.53 -1.33 15.57
N SER A 48 -2.10 -1.65 14.41
CA SER A 48 -1.44 -1.52 13.11
C SER A 48 -1.15 -0.05 12.75
N SER A 49 -2.08 0.87 13.02
CA SER A 49 -1.85 2.29 12.79
C SER A 49 -0.77 2.87 13.71
N ARG A 50 -0.68 2.41 14.97
CA ARG A 50 0.40 2.78 15.90
C ARG A 50 1.76 2.25 15.47
N LEU A 51 1.82 1.02 14.93
CA LEU A 51 3.07 0.44 14.44
C LEU A 51 3.74 1.32 13.36
N PHE A 52 2.96 2.00 12.51
CA PHE A 52 3.48 2.91 11.51
C PHE A 52 4.05 4.23 12.07
N HIS A 53 3.91 4.50 13.37
CA HIS A 53 4.55 5.63 14.05
C HIS A 53 5.87 5.25 14.73
N GLU A 54 6.27 3.97 14.68
CA GLU A 54 7.56 3.56 15.23
C GLU A 54 8.71 4.25 14.45
N PRO A 55 9.79 4.68 15.12
CA PRO A 55 10.85 5.50 14.50
C PRO A 55 11.46 4.92 13.22
N ASN A 56 11.48 3.59 13.11
CA ASN A 56 12.05 2.86 11.96
C ASN A 56 10.99 2.27 11.03
N PHE A 57 9.72 2.63 11.21
CA PHE A 57 8.60 2.06 10.47
C PHE A 57 7.57 3.13 10.05
N ASN A 58 8.03 4.36 9.83
CA ASN A 58 7.24 5.43 9.23
C ASN A 58 7.07 5.19 7.73
N VAL A 59 5.86 4.84 7.31
CA VAL A 59 5.55 4.45 5.94
C VAL A 59 4.53 5.41 5.34
N TYR A 60 4.88 5.94 4.17
CA TYR A 60 3.97 6.71 3.34
C TYR A 60 3.55 5.92 2.11
N VAL A 61 2.27 5.99 1.79
CA VAL A 61 1.70 5.59 0.51
C VAL A 61 1.80 6.78 -0.43
N ILE A 62 2.40 6.58 -1.60
CA ILE A 62 2.44 7.57 -2.68
C ILE A 62 1.53 7.10 -3.80
N ALA A 63 0.42 7.80 -4.02
CA ALA A 63 -0.47 7.57 -5.14
C ALA A 63 -0.22 8.61 -6.23
N ILE A 64 -0.06 8.15 -7.47
CA ILE A 64 0.19 9.00 -8.65
C ILE A 64 -1.04 8.88 -9.54
N MET A 65 -1.68 10.00 -9.86
CA MET A 65 -2.92 10.05 -10.63
C MET A 65 -2.73 10.94 -11.85
N GLY A 66 -2.79 10.36 -13.04
CA GLY A 66 -2.82 11.12 -14.29
C GLY A 66 -4.23 11.62 -14.62
N CYS A 67 -4.34 12.86 -15.07
CA CYS A 67 -5.59 13.49 -15.49
C CYS A 67 -5.55 13.80 -16.99
N LYS A 68 -6.70 13.65 -17.67
CA LYS A 68 -6.86 14.02 -19.09
C LYS A 68 -6.98 15.53 -19.32
N THR A 69 -7.11 16.30 -18.25
CA THR A 69 -7.25 17.76 -18.29
C THR A 69 -6.30 18.37 -17.27
N ARG A 70 -6.02 19.66 -17.43
CA ARG A 70 -5.36 20.45 -16.39
C ARG A 70 -6.18 20.43 -15.10
N ILE A 71 -5.49 20.51 -13.97
CA ILE A 71 -6.07 20.60 -12.65
C ILE A 71 -6.11 22.07 -12.24
N TYR A 72 -7.30 22.58 -11.92
CA TYR A 72 -7.49 23.92 -11.39
C TYR A 72 -7.49 23.86 -9.85
N PRO A 73 -6.45 24.38 -9.17
CA PRO A 73 -6.27 24.17 -7.73
C PRO A 73 -7.45 24.69 -6.89
N ASP A 74 -8.01 25.85 -7.23
CA ASP A 74 -9.10 26.45 -6.45
C ASP A 74 -10.39 25.62 -6.54
N VAL A 75 -10.71 25.14 -7.75
CA VAL A 75 -11.83 24.23 -7.97
C VAL A 75 -11.61 22.90 -7.23
N PHE A 76 -10.37 22.40 -7.26
CA PHE A 76 -10.03 21.16 -6.57
C PHE A 76 -10.17 21.31 -5.04
N LYS A 77 -9.60 22.36 -4.46
CA LYS A 77 -9.69 22.69 -3.03
C LYS A 77 -11.14 22.84 -2.57
N ALA A 78 -11.96 23.58 -3.32
CA ALA A 78 -13.37 23.76 -3.00
C ALA A 78 -14.14 22.42 -2.90
N ASN A 79 -13.79 21.43 -3.74
CA ASN A 79 -14.45 20.12 -3.75
C ASN A 79 -13.96 19.16 -2.65
N LEU A 80 -12.79 19.39 -2.05
CA LEU A 80 -12.27 18.51 -0.98
C LEU A 80 -13.16 18.51 0.26
N GLY A 81 -13.78 19.65 0.59
CA GLY A 81 -14.76 19.77 1.69
C GLY A 81 -15.97 18.85 1.54
N HIS A 82 -16.38 18.58 0.30
CA HIS A 82 -17.54 17.73 -0.02
C HIS A 82 -17.17 16.25 -0.23
N THR A 83 -15.88 15.92 -0.28
CA THR A 83 -15.35 14.59 -0.60
C THR A 83 -14.41 14.08 0.49
N LEU A 84 -13.10 14.24 0.32
CA LEU A 84 -12.05 13.70 1.19
C LEU A 84 -12.25 14.09 2.66
N LEU A 85 -12.58 15.36 2.93
CA LEU A 85 -12.68 15.89 4.28
C LEU A 85 -13.94 15.42 5.03
N ARG A 86 -14.88 14.77 4.35
CA ARG A 86 -16.00 14.08 5.02
C ARG A 86 -15.54 12.82 5.74
N HIS A 87 -14.42 12.22 5.31
CA HIS A 87 -13.90 11.04 5.97
C HIS A 87 -13.23 11.43 7.32
N PRO A 88 -13.67 10.88 8.46
CA PRO A 88 -13.19 11.29 9.79
C PRO A 88 -11.66 11.29 9.92
N ARG A 89 -10.99 10.24 9.44
CA ARG A 89 -9.52 10.12 9.54
C ARG A 89 -8.73 11.14 8.74
N PHE A 90 -9.29 11.70 7.66
CA PHE A 90 -8.60 12.70 6.83
C PHE A 90 -8.76 14.13 7.35
N SER A 91 -9.54 14.34 8.41
CA SER A 91 -9.59 15.61 9.13
C SER A 91 -9.44 15.37 10.63
N SER A 92 -8.58 14.44 11.01
CA SER A 92 -8.20 14.17 12.39
C SER A 92 -6.68 14.12 12.53
N LEU A 93 -6.21 14.65 13.66
CA LEU A 93 -4.85 14.52 14.15
C LEU A 93 -4.67 13.16 14.84
N GLN A 94 -3.43 12.68 14.89
CA GLN A 94 -3.04 11.47 15.59
C GLN A 94 -2.16 11.87 16.77
N VAL A 95 -2.75 11.95 17.97
CA VAL A 95 -2.13 12.54 19.16
C VAL A 95 -1.85 11.48 20.21
N MET A 96 -0.74 11.62 20.94
CA MET A 96 -0.46 10.78 22.11
C MET A 96 -1.53 10.98 23.19
N ASP A 97 -2.02 9.88 23.74
CA ASP A 97 -2.94 9.92 24.87
C ASP A 97 -2.16 10.11 26.17
N GLU A 98 -2.33 11.26 26.82
CA GLU A 98 -1.67 11.55 28.10
C GLU A 98 -2.16 10.64 29.24
N ARG A 99 -3.40 10.15 29.17
CA ARG A 99 -4.00 9.32 30.22
C ARG A 99 -3.55 7.87 30.12
N ASN A 100 -3.27 7.39 28.91
CA ASN A 100 -2.83 6.04 28.63
C ASN A 100 -1.40 6.07 28.07
N LYS A 101 -0.38 5.85 28.91
CA LYS A 101 1.03 5.89 28.50
C LYS A 101 1.29 4.95 27.30
N GLY A 102 1.50 5.53 26.11
CA GLY A 102 1.73 4.79 24.86
C GLY A 102 0.47 4.53 24.01
N GLY A 103 -0.69 5.02 24.45
CA GLY A 103 -1.90 5.13 23.64
C GLY A 103 -1.79 6.30 22.67
N MET A 104 -2.40 6.17 21.50
CA MET A 104 -2.63 7.28 20.56
C MET A 104 -4.11 7.32 20.24
N LYS A 105 -4.64 8.51 19.97
CA LYS A 105 -6.06 8.74 19.65
C LYS A 105 -6.24 9.67 18.47
N TRP A 106 -7.40 9.57 17.84
CA TRP A 106 -7.84 10.47 16.77
C TRP A 106 -8.53 11.70 17.36
N VAL A 107 -8.05 12.89 16.99
CA VAL A 107 -8.65 14.16 17.42
C VAL A 107 -9.11 14.93 16.19
N ARG A 108 -10.42 15.15 16.04
CA ARG A 108 -10.99 15.88 14.89
C ARG A 108 -10.45 17.32 14.87
N THR A 109 -10.07 17.80 13.69
CA THR A 109 -9.57 19.16 13.47
C THR A 109 -10.13 19.77 12.19
N GLN A 110 -10.02 21.09 12.07
CA GLN A 110 -10.21 21.77 10.79
C GLN A 110 -8.94 21.64 9.96
N VAL A 111 -9.10 21.24 8.69
CA VAL A 111 -7.97 21.08 7.76
C VAL A 111 -7.68 22.41 7.08
N ASP A 112 -6.43 22.85 7.19
CA ASP A 112 -5.90 23.99 6.46
C ASP A 112 -5.46 23.55 5.05
N LEU A 113 -6.32 23.75 4.06
CA LEU A 113 -6.07 23.29 2.69
C LEU A 113 -4.84 23.93 2.04
N GLU A 114 -4.37 25.08 2.52
CA GLU A 114 -3.16 25.72 1.98
C GLU A 114 -1.87 24.97 2.37
N LYS A 115 -1.88 24.27 3.51
CA LYS A 115 -0.77 23.41 3.93
C LYS A 115 -0.80 22.04 3.27
N HIS A 116 -2.00 21.57 2.91
CA HIS A 116 -2.20 20.23 2.38
C HIS A 116 -2.18 20.15 0.86
N VAL A 117 -2.60 21.20 0.14
CA VAL A 117 -2.65 21.21 -1.33
C VAL A 117 -1.50 22.06 -1.87
N ILE A 118 -0.45 21.39 -2.31
CA ILE A 118 0.80 21.98 -2.77
C ILE A 118 0.73 22.10 -4.30
N VAL A 119 0.97 23.31 -4.82
CA VAL A 119 1.02 23.58 -6.27
C VAL A 119 2.41 24.08 -6.62
N PRO A 120 3.34 23.18 -7.01
CA PRO A 120 4.69 23.58 -7.38
C PRO A 120 4.70 24.45 -8.63
N LYS A 121 5.60 25.44 -8.64
CA LYS A 121 5.92 26.17 -9.86
C LYS A 121 6.77 25.27 -10.74
N LEU A 122 6.23 24.89 -11.90
CA LEU A 122 6.93 24.08 -12.89
C LEU A 122 7.70 25.00 -13.84
N ASP A 123 8.91 24.58 -14.21
CA ASP A 123 9.65 25.23 -15.30
C ASP A 123 8.92 24.95 -16.62
N PRO A 124 8.62 25.96 -17.44
CA PRO A 124 8.02 25.75 -18.76
C PRO A 124 8.91 24.95 -19.73
N ASN A 125 10.22 24.87 -19.50
CA ASN A 125 11.20 24.25 -20.39
C ASN A 125 11.72 22.89 -19.85
N ILE A 126 10.86 22.07 -19.23
CA ILE A 126 11.27 20.75 -18.74
C ILE A 126 11.59 19.81 -19.92
N ASP A 127 12.85 19.37 -20.01
CA ASP A 127 13.33 18.45 -21.06
C ASP A 127 12.67 17.06 -21.00
N SER A 128 12.46 16.52 -19.80
CA SER A 128 11.87 15.19 -19.58
C SER A 128 10.85 15.23 -18.45
N PRO A 129 9.55 15.32 -18.78
CA PRO A 129 8.46 15.32 -17.80
C PRO A 129 8.46 14.07 -16.90
N GLU A 130 8.70 12.89 -17.47
CA GLU A 130 8.70 11.63 -16.73
C GLU A 130 9.84 11.59 -15.70
N LYS A 131 11.05 11.99 -16.12
CA LYS A 131 12.20 12.07 -15.20
C LYS A 131 11.97 13.11 -14.11
N PHE A 132 11.39 14.26 -14.45
CA PHE A 132 11.02 15.27 -13.46
C PHE A 132 10.04 14.69 -12.43
N LEU A 133 9.02 13.96 -12.86
CA LEU A 133 8.05 13.32 -11.96
C LEU A 133 8.73 12.28 -11.05
N GLU A 134 9.59 11.43 -11.60
CA GLU A 134 10.38 10.46 -10.81
C GLU A 134 11.25 11.16 -9.76
N ASP A 135 11.97 12.22 -10.15
CA ASP A 135 12.86 12.96 -9.26
C ASP A 135 12.04 13.76 -8.21
N TYR A 136 10.84 14.24 -8.57
CA TYR A 136 9.91 14.88 -7.66
C TYR A 136 9.46 13.91 -6.55
N ILE A 137 9.03 12.70 -6.93
CA ILE A 137 8.61 11.66 -5.99
C ILE A 137 9.80 11.17 -5.15
N TYR A 138 10.97 11.02 -5.75
CA TYR A 138 12.20 10.70 -5.03
C TYR A 138 12.51 11.74 -3.95
N ASN A 139 12.40 13.03 -4.26
CA ASN A 139 12.58 14.09 -3.28
C ASN A 139 11.47 14.10 -2.21
N LEU A 140 10.23 13.76 -2.58
CA LEU A 140 9.14 13.61 -1.64
C LEU A 140 9.40 12.47 -0.64
N SER A 141 10.08 11.40 -1.05
CA SER A 141 10.48 10.29 -0.17
C SER A 141 11.53 10.68 0.90
N LYS A 142 12.18 11.84 0.75
CA LYS A 142 13.18 12.35 1.71
C LYS A 142 12.57 13.17 2.85
N THR A 143 11.28 13.50 2.75
CA THR A 143 10.61 14.39 3.69
C THR A 143 9.48 13.65 4.40
N SER A 144 9.12 14.13 5.59
CA SER A 144 7.97 13.68 6.36
C SER A 144 6.90 14.77 6.41
N ILE A 145 5.66 14.37 6.68
CA ILE A 145 4.56 15.31 6.96
C ILE A 145 4.69 15.76 8.42
N ASP A 146 4.37 17.02 8.72
CA ASP A 146 4.32 17.55 10.08
C ASP A 146 3.28 16.78 10.93
N GLU A 147 3.70 16.36 12.13
CA GLU A 147 2.88 15.71 13.17
C GLU A 147 1.61 16.49 13.53
N SER A 148 1.66 17.81 13.39
CA SER A 148 0.64 18.75 13.89
C SER A 148 -0.56 18.93 12.95
N GLN A 149 -0.58 18.23 11.82
CA GLN A 149 -1.67 18.26 10.84
C GLN A 149 -2.12 16.83 10.47
N PRO A 150 -3.31 16.65 9.88
CA PRO A 150 -3.70 15.34 9.37
C PRO A 150 -2.64 14.80 8.38
N LEU A 151 -2.30 13.52 8.48
CA LEU A 151 -1.06 13.00 7.88
C LEU A 151 -1.21 12.65 6.39
N TRP A 152 -1.53 13.65 5.58
CA TRP A 152 -1.61 13.54 4.13
C TRP A 152 -1.35 14.89 3.46
N ASP A 153 -0.76 14.89 2.26
CA ASP A 153 -0.65 16.07 1.41
C ASP A 153 -0.79 15.69 -0.06
N LEU A 154 -1.29 16.64 -0.84
CA LEU A 154 -1.61 16.47 -2.25
C LEU A 154 -0.86 17.51 -3.08
N HIS A 155 -0.08 17.02 -4.03
CA HIS A 155 0.72 17.84 -4.92
C HIS A 155 0.08 17.85 -6.29
N LEU A 156 -0.38 19.02 -6.74
CA LEU A 156 -1.02 19.21 -8.04
C LEU A 156 0.01 19.69 -9.06
N LEU A 157 0.48 18.78 -9.89
CA LEU A 157 1.45 19.05 -10.95
C LEU A 157 0.68 19.20 -12.26
N ASN A 158 0.57 20.42 -12.80
CA ASN A 158 0.11 20.61 -14.19
C ASN A 158 1.25 20.31 -15.18
N LEU A 159 1.84 19.12 -15.02
CA LEU A 159 2.92 18.58 -15.82
C LEU A 159 2.33 17.64 -16.87
N ARG A 160 2.52 17.97 -18.15
CA ARG A 160 2.11 17.11 -19.25
C ARG A 160 3.13 15.99 -19.46
N THR A 161 2.69 14.74 -19.35
CA THR A 161 3.49 13.54 -19.60
C THR A 161 3.00 12.84 -20.87
N SER A 162 3.66 11.75 -21.28
CA SER A 162 3.19 10.94 -22.42
C SER A 162 1.76 10.40 -22.25
N GLU A 163 1.30 10.19 -21.01
CA GLU A 163 0.01 9.54 -20.70
C GLU A 163 -1.05 10.49 -20.12
N SER A 164 -0.71 11.73 -19.77
CA SER A 164 -1.62 12.64 -19.05
C SER A 164 -1.33 14.12 -19.28
N GLU A 165 -2.37 14.96 -19.20
CA GLU A 165 -2.25 16.42 -19.30
C GLU A 165 -1.84 17.08 -17.99
N ALA A 166 -2.09 16.41 -16.86
CA ALA A 166 -1.65 16.81 -15.53
C ALA A 166 -1.53 15.60 -14.61
N VAL A 167 -0.79 15.73 -13.52
CA VAL A 167 -0.50 14.67 -12.54
C VAL A 167 -0.78 15.17 -11.12
N GLY A 168 -1.62 14.45 -10.37
CA GLY A 168 -1.73 14.59 -8.92
C GLY A 168 -0.83 13.56 -8.22
N VAL A 169 -0.01 13.99 -7.26
CA VAL A 169 0.74 13.09 -6.37
C VAL A 169 0.17 13.22 -4.97
N PHE A 170 -0.48 12.16 -4.49
CA PHE A 170 -1.11 12.13 -3.16
C PHE A 170 -0.25 11.28 -2.22
N ARG A 171 0.34 11.92 -1.21
CA ARG A 171 1.11 11.25 -0.18
C ARG A 171 0.27 11.13 1.09
N ILE A 172 0.21 9.91 1.61
CA ILE A 172 -0.70 9.51 2.68
C ILE A 172 0.08 8.69 3.68
N HIS A 173 0.07 9.05 4.96
CA HIS A 173 0.68 8.21 5.98
C HIS A 173 -0.10 6.90 6.14
N HIS A 174 0.61 5.76 6.17
CA HIS A 174 -0.01 4.43 6.10
C HIS A 174 -0.89 4.12 7.33
N SER A 175 -0.76 4.86 8.43
CA SER A 175 -1.67 4.76 9.57
C SER A 175 -3.13 5.13 9.24
N LEU A 176 -3.39 5.84 8.14
CA LEU A 176 -4.74 6.25 7.73
C LEU A 176 -5.56 5.09 7.14
N GLY A 177 -4.92 4.17 6.42
CA GLY A 177 -5.57 3.00 5.85
C GLY A 177 -4.68 2.20 4.90
N ASP A 178 -5.13 0.98 4.60
CA ASP A 178 -4.49 0.11 3.62
C ASP A 178 -4.98 0.37 2.19
N GLY A 179 -4.40 -0.34 1.21
CA GLY A 179 -4.78 -0.19 -0.20
C GLY A 179 -6.27 -0.41 -0.49
N THR A 180 -6.95 -1.29 0.25
CA THR A 180 -8.40 -1.50 0.06
C THR A 180 -9.19 -0.30 0.57
N SER A 181 -8.85 0.22 1.76
CA SER A 181 -9.47 1.42 2.31
C SER A 181 -9.21 2.63 1.41
N LEU A 182 -7.96 2.86 0.99
CA LEU A 182 -7.63 4.00 0.14
C LEU A 182 -8.34 3.93 -1.23
N MET A 183 -8.54 2.74 -1.79
CA MET A 183 -9.34 2.55 -2.99
C MET A 183 -10.82 2.81 -2.77
N SER A 184 -11.42 2.36 -1.66
CA SER A 184 -12.82 2.69 -1.38
C SER A 184 -13.02 4.19 -1.17
N LEU A 185 -12.06 4.89 -0.56
CA LEU A 185 -12.08 6.35 -0.45
C LEU A 185 -11.96 7.05 -1.81
N LEU A 186 -11.05 6.59 -2.68
CA LEU A 186 -10.94 7.13 -4.04
C LEU A 186 -12.28 7.01 -4.78
N LEU A 187 -12.93 5.85 -4.69
CA LEU A 187 -14.25 5.64 -5.29
C LEU A 187 -15.32 6.53 -4.64
N ALA A 188 -15.30 6.69 -3.32
CA ALA A 188 -16.22 7.58 -2.60
C ALA A 188 -16.01 9.07 -2.95
N CYS A 189 -14.80 9.46 -3.32
CA CYS A 189 -14.45 10.83 -3.73
C CYS A 189 -14.68 11.10 -5.21
N THR A 190 -15.01 10.10 -6.02
CA THR A 190 -15.19 10.22 -7.48
C THR A 190 -16.64 9.95 -7.89
N ARG A 191 -17.03 10.41 -9.08
CA ARG A 191 -18.39 10.28 -9.62
C ARG A 191 -18.34 9.75 -11.05
N GLN A 192 -19.44 9.14 -11.48
CA GLN A 192 -19.54 8.68 -12.85
C GLN A 192 -19.56 9.86 -13.83
N MET A 193 -19.01 9.68 -15.04
CA MET A 193 -19.06 10.73 -16.05
C MET A 193 -20.48 11.02 -16.54
N ASN A 194 -21.36 10.01 -16.53
CA ASN A 194 -22.73 10.11 -17.02
C ASN A 194 -23.74 10.50 -15.93
N ASP A 195 -23.35 10.40 -14.65
CA ASP A 195 -24.17 10.78 -13.50
C ASP A 195 -23.26 11.40 -12.41
N PRO A 196 -23.29 12.75 -12.26
CA PRO A 196 -22.47 13.47 -11.29
C PRO A 196 -22.78 13.18 -9.81
N LEU A 197 -23.90 12.52 -9.50
CA LEU A 197 -24.28 12.18 -8.13
C LEU A 197 -23.99 10.72 -7.80
N ALA A 198 -23.90 9.84 -8.81
CA ALA A 198 -23.63 8.42 -8.61
C ALA A 198 -22.16 8.11 -8.32
N LEU A 199 -21.93 7.19 -7.38
CA LEU A 199 -20.63 6.59 -7.14
C LEU A 199 -20.23 5.66 -8.31
N PRO A 200 -18.93 5.41 -8.52
CA PRO A 200 -18.49 4.44 -9.52
C PRO A 200 -19.03 3.04 -9.24
N THR A 201 -19.44 2.33 -10.30
CA THR A 201 -19.92 0.95 -10.19
C THR A 201 -18.75 -0.01 -9.94
N VAL A 202 -18.87 -0.78 -8.86
CA VAL A 202 -17.91 -1.82 -8.51
C VAL A 202 -18.44 -3.17 -9.02
N PRO A 203 -17.73 -3.89 -9.91
CA PRO A 203 -18.24 -5.12 -10.50
C PRO A 203 -18.23 -6.25 -9.47
N ILE A 204 -19.38 -6.52 -8.86
CA ILE A 204 -19.57 -7.62 -7.92
C ILE A 204 -19.88 -8.90 -8.70
N LYS A 205 -19.07 -9.94 -8.50
CA LYS A 205 -19.48 -11.29 -8.90
C LYS A 205 -20.45 -11.83 -7.85
N LYS A 206 -21.72 -12.00 -8.21
CA LYS A 206 -22.66 -12.78 -7.38
C LYS A 206 -22.09 -14.19 -7.21
N GLN A 207 -21.82 -14.59 -5.97
CA GLN A 207 -21.51 -15.98 -5.70
C GLN A 207 -22.74 -16.83 -6.01
N GLU A 208 -22.63 -17.72 -6.99
CA GLU A 208 -23.64 -18.75 -7.21
C GLU A 208 -23.65 -19.68 -5.99
N LYS A 209 -24.78 -19.73 -5.27
CA LYS A 209 -25.02 -20.77 -4.29
C LYS A 209 -25.13 -22.10 -5.04
N LYS A 210 -24.05 -22.87 -5.06
CA LYS A 210 -24.13 -24.27 -5.50
C LYS A 210 -25.01 -25.02 -4.50
N ASN A 211 -26.08 -25.63 -5.02
CA ASN A 211 -26.73 -26.72 -4.32
C ASN A 211 -25.76 -27.90 -4.28
N ASP A 212 -25.72 -28.62 -3.16
CA ASP A 212 -24.59 -29.45 -2.77
C ASP A 212 -25.09 -30.73 -2.08
N GLN A 213 -25.76 -31.54 -2.88
CA GLN A 213 -26.18 -32.88 -2.52
C GLN A 213 -24.93 -33.77 -2.40
N THR A 214 -24.22 -33.72 -1.26
CA THR A 214 -23.48 -34.84 -0.63
C THR A 214 -22.81 -34.40 0.68
N TRP A 215 -23.60 -34.39 1.76
CA TRP A 215 -23.16 -34.03 3.12
C TRP A 215 -21.92 -34.79 3.63
N PHE A 216 -21.78 -36.07 3.25
CA PHE A 216 -20.72 -36.94 3.76
C PHE A 216 -19.35 -36.60 3.14
N TRP A 217 -19.33 -36.26 1.84
CA TRP A 217 -18.12 -35.78 1.15
C TRP A 217 -17.74 -34.37 1.59
N ARG A 218 -18.72 -33.51 1.94
CA ARG A 218 -18.44 -32.22 2.61
C ARG A 218 -17.73 -32.41 3.94
N ILE A 219 -18.18 -33.34 4.78
CA ILE A 219 -17.57 -33.59 6.10
C ILE A 219 -16.13 -34.10 5.94
N THR A 220 -15.90 -35.14 5.14
CA THR A 220 -14.55 -35.70 4.96
C THR A 220 -13.59 -34.72 4.30
N SER A 221 -14.03 -33.96 3.29
CA SER A 221 -13.22 -32.90 2.69
C SER A 221 -12.91 -31.74 3.64
N MET A 222 -13.83 -31.40 4.55
CA MET A 222 -13.60 -30.39 5.57
C MET A 222 -12.52 -30.83 6.56
N PHE A 223 -12.60 -32.07 7.08
CA PHE A 223 -11.55 -32.63 7.96
C PHE A 223 -10.20 -32.72 7.27
N TRP A 224 -10.17 -33.22 6.02
CA TRP A 224 -8.95 -33.31 5.24
C TRP A 224 -8.35 -31.92 4.95
N SER A 225 -9.17 -30.95 4.57
CA SER A 225 -8.73 -29.57 4.37
C SER A 225 -8.20 -28.95 5.66
N SER A 226 -8.87 -29.18 6.79
CA SER A 226 -8.45 -28.67 8.10
C SER A 226 -7.12 -29.28 8.54
N PHE A 227 -6.94 -30.58 8.29
CA PHE A 227 -5.70 -31.29 8.54
C PHE A 227 -4.56 -30.79 7.66
N GLN A 228 -4.80 -30.55 6.37
CA GLN A 228 -3.82 -29.95 5.46
C GLN A 228 -3.39 -28.56 5.92
N VAL A 229 -4.35 -27.69 6.25
CA VAL A 229 -4.07 -26.35 6.79
C VAL A 229 -3.23 -26.44 8.06
N PHE A 230 -3.58 -27.35 8.98
CA PHE A 230 -2.82 -27.56 10.20
C PHE A 230 -1.36 -27.97 9.92
N LEU A 231 -1.15 -29.00 9.09
CA LEU A 231 0.21 -29.44 8.75
C LEU A 231 1.01 -28.35 8.02
N ASN A 232 0.39 -27.65 7.06
CA ASN A 232 1.03 -26.54 6.34
C ASN A 232 1.39 -25.40 7.30
N THR A 233 0.52 -25.10 8.27
CA THR A 233 0.77 -24.08 9.30
C THR A 233 1.94 -24.48 10.19
N VAL A 234 2.01 -25.73 10.64
CA VAL A 234 3.16 -26.22 11.44
C VAL A 234 4.46 -26.10 10.65
N VAL A 235 4.47 -26.53 9.38
CA VAL A 235 5.63 -26.38 8.50
C VAL A 235 5.99 -24.91 8.31
N ASP A 236 5.02 -24.03 8.09
CA ASP A 236 5.26 -22.61 7.88
C ASP A 236 5.79 -21.90 9.13
N VAL A 237 5.25 -22.21 10.31
CA VAL A 237 5.75 -21.69 11.59
C VAL A 237 7.18 -22.17 11.83
N PHE A 238 7.45 -23.46 11.62
CA PHE A 238 8.80 -24.01 11.70
C PHE A 238 9.74 -23.31 10.72
N MET A 239 9.35 -23.17 9.46
CA MET A 239 10.14 -22.49 8.42
C MET A 239 10.34 -21.00 8.70
N PHE A 240 9.39 -20.35 9.38
CA PHE A 240 9.49 -18.96 9.83
C PHE A 240 10.51 -18.82 10.96
N ILE A 241 10.44 -19.68 11.98
CA ILE A 241 11.42 -19.72 13.07
C ILE A 241 12.81 -20.03 12.52
N ALA A 242 12.90 -21.01 11.62
CA ALA A 242 14.11 -21.34 10.89
C ALA A 242 14.64 -20.13 10.09
N THR A 243 13.77 -19.41 9.38
CA THR A 243 14.03 -18.12 8.69
C THR A 243 14.68 -17.10 9.61
N ALA A 244 14.18 -16.97 10.84
CA ALA A 244 14.66 -15.97 11.80
C ALA A 244 16.02 -16.36 12.40
N LEU A 245 16.23 -17.64 12.68
CA LEU A 245 17.40 -18.12 13.41
C LEU A 245 18.59 -18.45 12.50
N PHE A 246 18.38 -19.17 11.40
CA PHE A 246 19.47 -19.77 10.62
C PHE A 246 19.31 -19.73 9.09
N LEU A 247 18.08 -19.66 8.56
CA LEU A 247 17.82 -19.66 7.12
C LEU A 247 17.83 -18.25 6.50
N LYS A 248 18.86 -17.46 6.81
CA LYS A 248 19.04 -16.14 6.20
C LYS A 248 19.11 -16.24 4.67
N ASP A 249 18.61 -15.22 3.98
CA ASP A 249 18.75 -15.12 2.53
C ASP A 249 20.21 -14.96 2.13
N THR A 250 20.58 -15.62 1.01
CA THR A 250 21.92 -15.59 0.44
C THR A 250 22.30 -14.15 0.12
N GLN A 251 23.57 -13.79 0.32
CA GLN A 251 24.08 -12.50 -0.16
C GLN A 251 23.96 -12.46 -1.68
N ASN A 252 23.26 -11.45 -2.19
CA ASN A 252 22.95 -11.30 -3.60
C ASN A 252 22.79 -9.80 -3.93
N PRO A 253 22.82 -9.39 -5.22
CA PRO A 253 22.78 -7.98 -5.59
C PRO A 253 21.53 -7.20 -5.14
N LEU A 254 20.44 -7.87 -4.76
CA LEU A 254 19.22 -7.23 -4.24
C LEU A 254 19.29 -6.97 -2.73
N LYS A 255 20.25 -7.57 -2.02
CA LYS A 255 20.40 -7.43 -0.57
C LYS A 255 21.38 -6.30 -0.27
N GLY A 256 20.85 -5.15 0.15
CA GLY A 256 21.65 -4.02 0.57
C GLY A 256 22.28 -4.19 1.97
N PRO A 257 23.28 -3.36 2.31
CA PRO A 257 23.87 -3.33 3.65
C PRO A 257 22.85 -2.83 4.70
N PRO A 258 23.06 -3.11 6.00
CA PRO A 258 22.23 -2.54 7.06
C PRO A 258 22.13 -1.02 6.98
N GLY A 259 20.95 -0.46 7.21
CA GLY A 259 20.68 0.97 7.13
C GLY A 259 20.21 1.44 5.75
N VAL A 260 20.29 0.59 4.71
CA VAL A 260 19.72 0.91 3.38
C VAL A 260 18.21 1.15 3.43
N GLU A 261 17.52 0.57 4.40
CA GLU A 261 16.08 0.74 4.63
C GLU A 261 15.67 2.20 4.90
N PHE A 262 16.60 3.03 5.38
CA PHE A 262 16.40 4.46 5.64
C PHE A 262 16.81 5.35 4.47
N THR A 263 17.34 4.76 3.38
CA THR A 263 17.74 5.54 2.21
C THR A 263 16.51 5.99 1.41
N PRO A 264 16.55 7.20 0.83
CA PRO A 264 15.46 7.67 -0.04
C PRO A 264 15.22 6.72 -1.20
N ARG A 265 13.95 6.47 -1.52
CA ARG A 265 13.56 5.45 -2.50
C ARG A 265 13.34 6.09 -3.86
N ARG A 266 14.08 5.64 -4.87
CA ARG A 266 13.77 5.98 -6.27
C ARG A 266 12.64 5.06 -6.74
N ILE A 267 11.54 5.65 -7.18
CA ILE A 267 10.40 4.92 -7.75
C ILE A 267 10.50 5.05 -9.27
N VAL A 268 10.61 3.92 -9.94
CA VAL A 268 10.59 3.83 -11.41
C VAL A 268 9.43 2.91 -11.77
N TYR A 269 8.67 3.28 -12.80
CA TYR A 269 7.54 2.50 -13.27
C TYR A 269 7.60 2.29 -14.77
N ARG A 270 6.92 1.22 -15.21
CA ARG A 270 6.71 0.89 -16.61
C ARG A 270 5.29 0.36 -16.78
N THR A 271 4.66 0.76 -17.87
CA THR A 271 3.34 0.29 -18.25
C THR A 271 3.50 -0.99 -19.07
N VAL A 272 2.67 -1.98 -18.78
CA VAL A 272 2.58 -3.24 -19.52
C VAL A 272 1.13 -3.49 -19.92
N SER A 273 0.92 -4.14 -21.06
CA SER A 273 -0.42 -4.46 -21.56
C SER A 273 -1.11 -5.46 -20.64
N LEU A 274 -2.28 -5.08 -20.11
CA LEU A 274 -3.11 -5.98 -19.33
C LEU A 274 -3.68 -7.11 -20.22
N ASP A 275 -3.89 -6.86 -21.51
CA ASP A 275 -4.43 -7.84 -22.42
C ASP A 275 -3.42 -8.95 -22.73
N ASP A 276 -2.13 -8.62 -22.78
CA ASP A 276 -1.06 -9.61 -22.90
C ASP A 276 -1.01 -10.50 -21.65
N ILE A 277 -1.14 -9.90 -20.46
CA ILE A 277 -1.22 -10.64 -19.20
C ILE A 277 -2.44 -11.57 -19.18
N LYS A 278 -3.61 -11.08 -19.64
CA LYS A 278 -4.83 -11.91 -19.74
C LYS A 278 -4.67 -13.03 -20.76
N LEU A 279 -3.99 -12.80 -21.87
CA LEU A 279 -3.71 -13.81 -22.89
C LEU A 279 -2.92 -14.98 -22.29
N VAL A 280 -1.81 -14.70 -21.63
CA VAL A 280 -0.99 -15.73 -20.95
C VAL A 280 -1.79 -16.42 -19.86
N LYS A 281 -2.51 -15.65 -19.03
CA LYS A 281 -3.37 -16.18 -17.97
C LYS A 281 -4.39 -17.18 -18.52
N ASN A 282 -5.07 -16.84 -19.62
CA ASN A 282 -6.08 -17.70 -20.21
C ASN A 282 -5.45 -18.94 -20.87
N ALA A 283 -4.35 -18.78 -21.61
CA ALA A 283 -3.64 -19.89 -22.24
C ALA A 283 -3.09 -20.91 -21.23
N MET A 284 -2.66 -20.43 -20.05
CA MET A 284 -2.07 -21.25 -19.00
C MET A 284 -3.07 -21.69 -17.92
N ASN A 285 -4.35 -21.29 -18.04
CA ASN A 285 -5.39 -21.50 -17.03
C ASN A 285 -4.96 -21.08 -15.60
N THR A 286 -4.39 -19.88 -15.48
CA THR A 286 -3.87 -19.32 -14.23
C THR A 286 -4.60 -18.03 -13.83
N THR A 287 -4.07 -17.29 -12.85
CA THR A 287 -4.55 -15.96 -12.45
C THR A 287 -3.59 -14.85 -12.90
N ILE A 288 -4.09 -13.61 -12.94
CA ILE A 288 -3.26 -12.43 -13.25
C ILE A 288 -2.06 -12.33 -12.30
N ASN A 289 -2.26 -12.65 -11.01
CA ASN A 289 -1.19 -12.62 -10.02
C ASN A 289 -0.13 -13.69 -10.27
N ASP A 290 -0.51 -14.88 -10.76
CA ASP A 290 0.45 -15.93 -11.10
C ASP A 290 1.33 -15.49 -12.29
N VAL A 291 0.73 -14.87 -13.30
CA VAL A 291 1.46 -14.32 -14.46
C VAL A 291 2.38 -13.18 -14.03
N ALA A 292 1.90 -12.23 -13.23
CA ALA A 292 2.71 -11.11 -12.74
C ALA A 292 3.90 -11.59 -11.89
N LEU A 293 3.68 -12.59 -11.03
CA LEU A 293 4.75 -13.21 -10.24
C LEU A 293 5.76 -13.92 -11.14
N GLY A 294 5.31 -14.67 -12.15
CA GLY A 294 6.18 -15.33 -13.13
C GLY A 294 7.04 -14.34 -13.92
N ILE A 295 6.45 -13.23 -14.39
CA ILE A 295 7.19 -12.13 -15.06
C ILE A 295 8.25 -11.56 -14.13
N THR A 296 7.91 -11.34 -12.84
CA THR A 296 8.85 -10.82 -11.84
C THR A 296 10.00 -11.81 -11.60
N GLN A 297 9.71 -13.11 -11.51
CA GLN A 297 10.72 -14.17 -11.36
C GLN A 297 11.66 -14.22 -12.58
N ALA A 298 11.11 -14.19 -13.79
CA ALA A 298 11.90 -14.16 -15.02
C ALA A 298 12.79 -12.92 -15.10
N GLY A 299 12.24 -11.74 -14.79
CA GLY A 299 12.95 -10.47 -14.80
C GLY A 299 14.11 -10.44 -13.80
N LEU A 300 13.86 -10.83 -12.55
CA LEU A 300 14.90 -10.88 -11.51
C LEU A 300 15.96 -11.95 -11.80
N SER A 301 15.56 -13.11 -12.33
CA SER A 301 16.52 -14.17 -12.71
C SER A 301 17.46 -13.70 -13.81
N ARG A 302 16.93 -13.03 -14.84
CA ARG A 302 17.75 -12.44 -15.92
C ARG A 302 18.64 -11.32 -15.41
N TYR A 303 18.14 -10.46 -14.53
CA TYR A 303 18.90 -9.35 -13.95
C TYR A 303 20.08 -9.86 -13.12
N ILE A 304 19.84 -10.79 -12.21
CA ILE A 304 20.87 -11.38 -11.36
C ILE A 304 21.89 -12.15 -12.21
N ASN A 305 21.44 -12.91 -13.21
CA ASN A 305 22.33 -13.64 -14.13
C ASN A 305 23.30 -12.69 -14.86
N ARG A 306 22.80 -11.53 -15.32
CA ARG A 306 23.63 -10.51 -15.98
C ARG A 306 24.66 -9.90 -15.05
N ILE A 307 24.31 -9.64 -13.79
CA ILE A 307 25.27 -9.10 -12.81
C ILE A 307 26.41 -10.08 -12.57
N TYR A 308 26.11 -11.36 -12.38
CA TYR A 308 27.15 -12.37 -12.14
C TYR A 308 27.96 -12.73 -13.39
N GLY A 309 27.37 -12.64 -14.59
CA GLY A 309 28.08 -12.87 -15.85
C GLY A 309 29.04 -11.76 -16.28
N GLY A 310 29.02 -10.61 -15.58
CA GLY A 310 29.72 -9.40 -16.01
C GLY A 310 29.04 -8.75 -17.23
N ASN A 311 29.15 -7.43 -17.36
CA ASN A 311 28.57 -6.68 -18.48
C ASN A 311 29.24 -6.92 -19.86
N ASN A 312 30.02 -7.99 -19.99
CA ASN A 312 30.79 -8.30 -21.20
C ASN A 312 29.87 -8.91 -22.26
N LYS A 313 29.19 -8.05 -23.02
CA LYS A 313 28.51 -8.43 -24.25
C LYS A 313 29.56 -8.71 -25.34
N ALA A 314 29.86 -9.97 -25.59
CA ALA A 314 30.18 -10.38 -26.95
C ALA A 314 28.83 -10.69 -27.63
N GLU A 315 28.43 -9.86 -28.61
CA GLU A 315 27.26 -10.16 -29.43
C GLU A 315 27.43 -11.54 -30.08
N GLY A 316 26.48 -12.45 -29.84
CA GLY A 316 26.50 -13.81 -30.38
C GLY A 316 27.12 -14.89 -29.48
N ALA A 317 27.58 -14.58 -28.27
CA ALA A 317 27.99 -15.60 -27.31
C ALA A 317 26.76 -16.36 -26.75
N ILE A 318 26.86 -17.69 -26.65
CA ILE A 318 25.88 -18.54 -25.95
C ILE A 318 25.66 -17.92 -24.56
N GLU A 319 24.42 -17.55 -24.21
CA GLU A 319 24.14 -17.03 -22.87
C GLU A 319 24.41 -18.13 -21.83
N ILE A 320 25.57 -18.05 -21.18
CA ILE A 320 25.96 -18.96 -20.11
C ILE A 320 25.08 -18.67 -18.88
N ASP A 321 24.64 -19.72 -18.18
CA ASP A 321 24.03 -19.58 -16.87
C ASP A 321 25.10 -19.25 -15.83
N ASN A 322 25.10 -17.99 -15.39
CA ASN A 322 26.01 -17.43 -14.41
C ASN A 322 25.38 -17.37 -13.02
N LEU A 323 24.18 -17.95 -12.81
CA LEU A 323 23.52 -17.93 -11.52
C LEU A 323 24.27 -18.81 -10.50
N PRO A 324 24.58 -18.27 -9.30
CA PRO A 324 25.06 -19.08 -8.20
C PRO A 324 24.13 -20.26 -7.87
N LYS A 325 24.73 -21.42 -7.59
CA LYS A 325 23.95 -22.60 -7.14
C LYS A 325 23.25 -22.28 -5.82
N LYS A 326 21.95 -22.61 -5.73
CA LYS A 326 21.12 -22.53 -4.51
C LYS A 326 20.96 -21.11 -3.93
N ILE A 327 20.70 -20.10 -4.77
CA ILE A 327 20.27 -18.78 -4.28
C ILE A 327 18.99 -18.93 -3.45
N ARG A 328 19.04 -18.44 -2.21
CA ARG A 328 17.86 -18.30 -1.35
C ARG A 328 17.43 -16.85 -1.37
N LEU A 329 16.23 -16.62 -1.91
CA LEU A 329 15.53 -15.36 -1.89
C LEU A 329 14.09 -15.64 -1.43
N ARG A 330 13.55 -14.76 -0.60
CA ARG A 330 12.16 -14.84 -0.17
C ARG A 330 11.52 -13.48 -0.39
N SER A 331 10.27 -13.49 -0.83
CA SER A 331 9.44 -12.30 -0.99
C SER A 331 8.42 -12.24 0.14
N THR A 332 8.04 -11.02 0.52
CA THR A 332 6.91 -10.78 1.43
C THR A 332 5.70 -10.41 0.60
N LEU A 333 4.67 -11.25 0.63
CA LEU A 333 3.38 -10.96 -0.01
C LEU A 333 2.42 -10.38 1.03
N LEU A 334 1.83 -9.23 0.71
CA LEU A 334 0.79 -8.60 1.52
C LEU A 334 -0.58 -9.10 1.08
N ILE A 335 -1.43 -9.48 2.03
CA ILE A 335 -2.78 -9.98 1.79
C ILE A 335 -3.80 -9.16 2.57
N ASN A 336 -4.98 -8.96 1.99
CA ASN A 336 -6.11 -8.38 2.70
C ASN A 336 -6.71 -9.45 3.61
N ILE A 337 -6.81 -9.17 4.92
CA ILE A 337 -7.34 -10.11 5.93
C ILE A 337 -8.81 -9.81 6.29
N ARG A 338 -9.50 -8.96 5.52
CA ARG A 338 -10.95 -8.76 5.68
C ARG A 338 -11.72 -10.04 5.33
N PRO A 339 -12.93 -10.24 5.91
CA PRO A 339 -13.77 -11.40 5.60
C PRO A 339 -14.12 -11.52 4.12
N SER A 340 -14.39 -10.39 3.46
CA SER A 340 -14.55 -10.30 2.02
C SER A 340 -13.22 -9.96 1.34
N ALA A 341 -13.02 -10.52 0.15
CA ALA A 341 -11.77 -10.39 -0.61
C ALA A 341 -11.95 -9.54 -1.86
N GLY A 342 -10.86 -8.86 -2.25
CA GLY A 342 -10.76 -8.11 -3.50
C GLY A 342 -11.85 -7.05 -3.65
N ILE A 343 -12.51 -7.08 -4.82
CA ILE A 343 -13.52 -6.09 -5.21
C ILE A 343 -14.75 -6.12 -4.29
N GLN A 344 -15.08 -7.28 -3.71
CA GLN A 344 -16.19 -7.38 -2.76
C GLN A 344 -15.92 -6.56 -1.49
N ALA A 345 -14.69 -6.60 -0.97
CA ALA A 345 -14.31 -5.80 0.20
C ALA A 345 -14.48 -4.30 -0.05
N LEU A 346 -14.22 -3.84 -1.26
CA LEU A 346 -14.46 -2.45 -1.66
C LEU A 346 -15.95 -2.13 -1.65
N ALA A 347 -16.77 -3.00 -2.26
CA ALA A 347 -18.21 -2.85 -2.31
C ALA A 347 -18.82 -2.79 -0.90
N ASP A 348 -18.41 -3.70 -0.01
CA ASP A 348 -18.92 -3.76 1.36
C ASP A 348 -18.59 -2.45 2.10
N ILE A 349 -17.35 -1.92 2.00
CA ILE A 349 -16.97 -0.64 2.64
C ILE A 349 -17.78 0.55 2.08
N MET A 350 -18.18 0.47 0.80
CA MET A 350 -18.96 1.52 0.16
C MET A 350 -20.45 1.46 0.49
N GLU A 351 -20.95 0.35 1.04
CA GLU A 351 -22.35 0.20 1.41
C GLU A 351 -22.66 0.99 2.69
N LYS A 352 -23.71 1.82 2.63
CA LYS A 352 -24.20 2.56 3.80
C LYS A 352 -24.81 1.53 4.75
N ASP A 353 -24.28 1.44 5.98
CA ASP A 353 -24.67 0.52 7.06
C ASP A 353 -23.90 -0.80 7.15
N SER A 354 -22.81 -1.00 6.39
CA SER A 354 -21.98 -2.18 6.58
C SER A 354 -21.09 -2.08 7.82
N GLU A 355 -20.93 -3.20 8.53
CA GLU A 355 -19.89 -3.36 9.58
C GLU A 355 -18.47 -3.43 8.98
N ALA A 356 -18.28 -3.16 7.68
CA ALA A 356 -17.01 -3.33 7.00
C ALA A 356 -15.98 -2.32 7.52
N LYS A 357 -14.87 -2.85 8.03
CA LYS A 357 -13.92 -2.08 8.86
C LYS A 357 -12.93 -1.31 7.97
N TRP A 358 -13.08 0.01 7.94
CA TRP A 358 -12.07 0.93 7.40
C TRP A 358 -10.74 0.83 8.19
N GLY A 359 -9.59 0.91 7.50
CA GLY A 359 -8.27 0.99 8.12
C GLY A 359 -7.30 -0.09 7.67
N ASN A 360 -6.32 -0.42 8.51
CA ASN A 360 -5.25 -1.34 8.14
C ASN A 360 -5.61 -2.80 8.48
N TRP A 361 -5.98 -3.58 7.46
CA TRP A 361 -6.28 -5.00 7.52
C TRP A 361 -5.37 -5.76 6.56
N ILE A 362 -4.08 -5.73 6.86
CA ILE A 362 -3.04 -6.37 6.05
C ILE A 362 -2.41 -7.49 6.86
N GLY A 363 -2.36 -8.68 6.28
CA GLY A 363 -1.49 -9.78 6.69
C GLY A 363 -0.28 -9.87 5.77
N TYR A 364 0.78 -10.53 6.22
CA TYR A 364 1.96 -10.80 5.41
C TYR A 364 2.27 -12.30 5.38
N VAL A 365 2.74 -12.77 4.23
CA VAL A 365 3.16 -14.14 4.01
C VAL A 365 4.55 -14.13 3.40
N LEU A 366 5.46 -14.91 3.97
CA LEU A 366 6.77 -15.14 3.37
C LEU A 366 6.67 -16.25 2.32
N LEU A 367 7.12 -15.94 1.10
CA LEU A 367 7.14 -16.85 -0.03
C LEU A 367 8.59 -17.10 -0.46
N PRO A 368 9.02 -18.37 -0.61
CA PRO A 368 10.23 -18.67 -1.35
C PRO A 368 10.11 -18.09 -2.75
N PHE A 369 11.11 -17.34 -3.18
CA PHE A 369 11.15 -16.69 -4.48
C PHE A 369 12.27 -17.33 -5.31
N THR A 370 11.88 -18.21 -6.22
CA THR A 370 12.84 -18.98 -7.03
C THR A 370 13.55 -18.08 -8.02
N ILE A 371 14.88 -18.03 -7.93
CA ILE A 371 15.77 -17.42 -8.92
C ILE A 371 16.46 -18.56 -9.67
N ALA A 372 16.06 -18.76 -10.93
CA ALA A 372 16.58 -19.81 -11.78
C ALA A 372 16.38 -19.43 -13.25
N ARG A 373 17.28 -19.87 -14.13
CA ARG A 373 17.04 -19.82 -15.57
C ARG A 373 16.07 -20.93 -15.95
N ARG A 374 15.15 -20.64 -16.87
CA ARG A 374 14.21 -21.60 -17.46
C ARG A 374 14.38 -21.58 -18.97
N ASP A 375 14.35 -22.76 -19.58
CA ASP A 375 14.40 -22.89 -21.03
C ASP A 375 13.06 -22.52 -21.66
N ASP A 376 11.95 -22.96 -21.05
CA ASP A 376 10.60 -22.48 -21.38
C ASP A 376 10.23 -21.27 -20.49
N PRO A 377 10.00 -20.07 -21.06
CA PRO A 377 9.54 -18.90 -20.31
C PRO A 377 8.22 -19.11 -19.56
N LEU A 378 7.38 -20.06 -19.98
CA LEU A 378 6.13 -20.36 -19.30
C LEU A 378 6.33 -21.14 -17.99
N ASP A 379 7.51 -21.74 -17.77
CA ASP A 379 7.82 -22.42 -16.51
C ASP A 379 7.80 -21.47 -15.32
N TYR A 380 8.20 -20.20 -15.49
CA TYR A 380 8.09 -19.21 -14.41
C TYR A 380 6.65 -19.03 -13.95
N VAL A 381 5.68 -19.08 -14.86
CA VAL A 381 4.25 -18.97 -14.53
C VAL A 381 3.76 -20.24 -13.83
N ARG A 382 4.22 -21.43 -14.29
CA ARG A 382 3.89 -22.72 -13.66
C ARG A 382 4.41 -22.79 -12.21
N ASP A 383 5.65 -22.35 -11.99
CA ASP A 383 6.29 -22.30 -10.67
C ASP A 383 5.59 -21.31 -9.73
N ALA A 384 5.28 -20.11 -10.24
CA ALA A 384 4.55 -19.08 -9.51
C ALA A 384 3.19 -19.62 -9.04
N LYS A 385 2.43 -20.24 -9.95
CA LYS A 385 1.15 -20.89 -9.64
C LYS A 385 1.30 -21.98 -8.59
N ALA A 386 2.26 -22.90 -8.74
CA ALA A 386 2.47 -23.98 -7.78
C ALA A 386 2.80 -23.44 -6.37
N THR A 387 3.61 -22.38 -6.31
CA THR A 387 3.98 -21.72 -5.05
C THR A 387 2.78 -21.07 -4.37
N ILE A 388 1.96 -20.35 -5.13
CA ILE A 388 0.76 -19.67 -4.63
C ILE A 388 -0.31 -20.69 -4.22
N ASP A 389 -0.58 -21.71 -5.04
CA ASP A 389 -1.60 -22.72 -4.76
C ASP A 389 -1.27 -23.53 -3.50
N ARG A 390 0.02 -23.82 -3.24
CA ARG A 390 0.45 -24.42 -1.98
C ARG A 390 0.13 -23.54 -0.77
N LYS A 391 0.23 -22.22 -0.90
CA LYS A 391 0.01 -21.27 0.19
C LYS A 391 -1.45 -20.92 0.43
N LYS A 392 -2.32 -21.21 -0.54
CA LYS A 392 -3.78 -21.10 -0.41
C LYS A 392 -4.41 -22.31 0.28
N ARG A 393 -3.71 -23.44 0.35
CA ARG A 393 -4.12 -24.68 1.03
C ARG A 393 -3.51 -24.74 2.42
#